data_AF-A0A9E3W807-F1
#
_entry.id   AF-A0A9E3W807-F1
#
_cell.length_a   1.000
_cell.length_b   1.000
_cell.length_c   1.000
_cell.angle_alpha   90.00
_cell.angle_beta   90.00
_cell.angle_gamma   90.00
#
_symmetry.space_group_name_H-M   'P 1'
#
loop_
_entity.id
_entity.type
_entity.pdbx_description
1 polymer ?
#
loop_
_entity_poly.entity_id
_entity_poly.type
_entity_poly.pdbx_seq_one_letter_code
_entity_poly.pdbx_strand_id
1 'polypeptide(L)'
;MRLRVESRLPGALRLAAIAVLLASGPAGRAETPDEPGSSDQHLEVPPPPFSDGIFPCSSCHAGMEANRTRRRLTDMHQEIELRHDEQHRWCLDCHDAENRDRLHLASGEPIAFEQSYLLCGQCHGEKLRDWRAGVHGRRTGEWNGRKKYLLCANCHNPHQPRFRPLAPKPAPLRPSRP
;
A
#
# COMPACT_ATOMS: atom_id res chain seq x y z
N MET A 1 35.61 26.60 -51.65
CA MET A 1 36.66 27.62 -51.63
C MET A 1 37.27 27.62 -50.24
N ARG A 2 38.58 27.34 -50.16
CA ARG A 2 39.36 27.21 -48.92
C ARG A 2 39.42 28.55 -48.19
N LEU A 3 39.63 28.52 -46.87
CA LEU A 3 40.82 29.12 -46.25
C LEU A 3 40.95 28.63 -44.79
N ARG A 4 42.04 27.89 -44.56
CA ARG A 4 42.65 27.66 -43.24
C ARG A 4 43.27 28.97 -42.78
N VAL A 5 43.20 29.26 -41.49
CA VAL A 5 44.17 30.11 -40.80
C VAL A 5 44.58 29.39 -39.52
N GLU A 6 45.81 28.91 -39.49
CA GLU A 6 46.56 28.64 -38.27
C GLU A 6 47.15 29.95 -37.76
N SER A 7 47.24 30.16 -36.44
CA SER A 7 48.44 30.76 -35.83
C SER A 7 48.40 30.81 -34.30
N ARG A 8 49.32 30.01 -33.72
CA ARG A 8 50.32 30.36 -32.70
C ARG A 8 49.85 30.89 -31.33
N LEU A 9 50.06 30.04 -30.33
CA LEU A 9 50.28 30.38 -28.92
C LEU A 9 51.43 31.40 -28.75
N PRO A 10 51.36 32.22 -27.70
CA PRO A 10 52.48 32.21 -26.75
C PRO A 10 52.05 32.32 -25.28
N GLY A 11 52.91 31.83 -24.39
CA GLY A 11 53.10 32.43 -23.07
C GLY A 11 52.39 31.73 -21.91
N ALA A 12 53.08 30.75 -21.33
CA ALA A 12 52.76 30.22 -20.01
C ALA A 12 52.90 31.32 -18.95
N LEU A 13 51.79 31.76 -18.36
CA LEU A 13 51.77 32.57 -17.15
C LEU A 13 51.59 31.63 -15.96
N ARG A 14 52.66 31.44 -15.18
CA ARG A 14 52.62 30.66 -13.94
C ARG A 14 51.83 31.43 -12.88
N LEU A 15 50.58 31.08 -12.66
CA LEU A 15 49.84 31.44 -11.45
C LEU A 15 50.31 30.53 -10.31
N ALA A 16 51.00 31.12 -9.33
CA ALA A 16 51.24 30.50 -8.05
C ALA A 16 49.90 30.39 -7.30
N ALA A 17 49.38 29.17 -7.12
CA ALA A 17 48.23 28.92 -6.29
C ALA A 17 48.63 29.04 -4.81
N ILE A 18 48.17 30.09 -4.14
CA ILE A 18 48.22 30.20 -2.68
C ILE A 18 47.15 29.26 -2.13
N ALA A 19 47.58 28.09 -1.65
CA ALA A 19 46.72 27.16 -0.95
C ALA A 19 46.45 27.70 0.46
N VAL A 20 45.29 28.32 0.66
CA VAL A 20 44.75 28.60 1.99
C VAL A 20 44.26 27.27 2.57
N LEU A 21 45.04 26.69 3.49
CA LEU A 21 44.60 25.55 4.29
C LEU A 21 43.53 26.01 5.28
N LEU A 22 42.26 25.77 4.93
CA LEU A 22 41.17 25.74 5.90
C LEU A 22 41.31 24.43 6.70
N ALA A 23 41.77 24.54 7.94
CA ALA A 23 41.75 23.44 8.89
C ALA A 23 40.31 23.13 9.28
N SER A 24 39.69 22.18 8.59
CA SER A 24 38.42 21.58 9.00
C SER A 24 38.67 20.73 10.26
N GLY A 25 38.24 21.23 11.42
CA GLY A 25 38.14 20.41 12.63
C GLY A 25 37.13 19.27 12.41
N PRO A 26 37.27 18.12 13.10
CA PRO A 26 36.31 17.05 12.96
C PRO A 26 34.99 17.51 13.56
N ALA A 27 34.02 17.83 12.70
CA ALA A 27 32.63 17.92 13.09
C ALA A 27 32.25 16.55 13.67
N GLY A 28 32.14 16.48 15.00
CA GLY A 28 31.55 15.34 15.67
C GLY A 28 30.21 15.05 15.02
N ARG A 29 30.08 13.85 14.46
CA ARG A 29 28.81 13.34 13.99
C ARG A 29 27.92 13.28 15.24
N ALA A 30 26.99 14.22 15.37
CA ALA A 30 25.88 14.02 16.26
C ALA A 30 25.17 12.76 15.75
N GLU A 31 25.30 11.66 16.51
CA GLU A 31 24.41 10.51 16.35
C GLU A 31 23.01 11.03 16.58
N THR A 32 22.26 11.14 15.48
CA THR A 32 20.82 11.29 15.52
C THR A 32 20.29 10.15 16.41
N PRO A 33 19.47 10.45 17.44
CA PRO A 33 18.78 9.41 18.18
C PRO A 33 18.10 8.47 17.18
N ASP A 34 18.31 7.17 17.37
CA ASP A 34 17.70 6.11 16.57
C ASP A 34 16.21 6.44 16.37
N GLU A 35 15.84 6.77 15.13
CA GLU A 35 14.45 6.87 14.74
C GLU A 35 13.79 5.54 15.10
N PRO A 36 12.69 5.53 15.88
CA PRO A 36 12.06 4.28 16.25
C PRO A 36 11.47 3.63 15.01
N GLY A 37 12.23 2.69 14.43
CA GLY A 37 11.78 1.63 13.58
C GLY A 37 11.14 2.06 12.26
N SER A 38 11.98 2.33 11.26
CA SER A 38 11.70 1.86 9.89
C SER A 38 11.75 0.33 9.89
N SER A 39 10.81 -0.27 10.60
CA SER A 39 10.59 -1.69 10.58
C SER A 39 9.33 -1.87 9.77
N ASP A 40 9.51 -2.06 8.47
CA ASP A 40 8.49 -2.71 7.63
C ASP A 40 8.41 -4.17 8.10
N GLN A 41 7.99 -4.36 9.36
CA GLN A 41 7.75 -5.65 9.96
C GLN A 41 6.55 -6.19 9.24
N HIS A 42 6.78 -7.14 8.36
CA HIS A 42 5.75 -7.94 7.73
C HIS A 42 4.72 -8.34 8.80
N LEU A 43 3.56 -7.67 8.76
CA LEU A 43 2.52 -7.85 9.76
C LEU A 43 1.94 -9.26 9.60
N GLU A 44 1.88 -10.02 10.69
CA GLU A 44 1.28 -11.34 10.64
C GLU A 44 -0.24 -11.18 10.46
N VAL A 45 -0.72 -11.55 9.29
CA VAL A 45 -2.13 -11.52 8.91
C VAL A 45 -2.58 -12.93 8.52
N PRO A 46 -3.85 -13.30 8.72
CA PRO A 46 -4.36 -14.53 8.16
C PRO A 46 -4.44 -14.43 6.63
N PRO A 47 -4.62 -15.56 5.94
CA PRO A 47 -4.99 -15.55 4.53
C PRO A 47 -6.26 -14.71 4.29
N PRO A 48 -6.39 -14.09 3.10
CA PRO A 48 -7.60 -13.41 2.70
C PRO A 48 -8.81 -14.36 2.75
N PRO A 49 -10.00 -13.86 3.15
CA PRO A 49 -11.21 -14.68 3.32
C PRO A 49 -11.88 -14.95 1.97
N PHE A 50 -11.18 -15.61 1.06
CA PHE A 50 -11.74 -16.03 -0.21
C PHE A 50 -12.77 -17.15 -0.04
N SER A 51 -13.72 -17.24 -0.97
CA SER A 51 -14.58 -18.42 -1.09
C SER A 51 -13.75 -19.66 -1.44
N ASP A 52 -14.19 -20.82 -0.97
CA ASP A 52 -13.46 -22.07 -1.19
C ASP A 52 -13.24 -22.35 -2.69
N GLY A 53 -12.01 -22.70 -3.05
CA GLY A 53 -11.62 -23.08 -4.40
C GLY A 53 -11.50 -21.94 -5.42
N ILE A 54 -11.72 -20.68 -5.05
CA ILE A 54 -11.62 -19.55 -6.00
C ILE A 54 -10.18 -19.06 -6.25
N PHE A 55 -9.26 -19.37 -5.33
CA PHE A 55 -7.86 -18.98 -5.40
C PHE A 55 -6.97 -20.20 -5.68
N PRO A 56 -5.97 -20.11 -6.58
CA PRO A 56 -5.54 -18.91 -7.31
C PRO A 56 -6.47 -18.52 -8.46
N CYS A 57 -6.65 -17.21 -8.66
CA CYS A 57 -7.48 -16.63 -9.72
C CYS A 57 -6.92 -16.97 -11.12
N SER A 58 -5.60 -17.15 -11.23
CA SER A 58 -4.92 -17.58 -12.45
C SER A 58 -5.38 -18.94 -12.96
N SER A 59 -5.97 -19.80 -12.12
CA SER A 59 -6.56 -21.07 -12.56
C SER A 59 -7.63 -20.90 -13.64
N CYS A 60 -8.31 -19.75 -13.67
CA CYS A 60 -9.23 -19.40 -14.76
C CYS A 60 -8.65 -18.33 -15.71
N HIS A 61 -7.79 -17.43 -15.21
CA HIS A 61 -7.38 -16.24 -15.95
C HIS A 61 -6.04 -16.32 -16.70
N ALA A 62 -5.22 -17.34 -16.49
CA ALA A 62 -3.87 -17.40 -17.09
C ALA A 62 -3.85 -17.39 -18.63
N GLY A 63 -4.92 -17.88 -19.28
CA GLY A 63 -5.05 -17.94 -20.74
C GLY A 63 -5.94 -16.86 -21.35
N MET A 64 -6.40 -15.88 -20.57
CA MET A 64 -7.36 -14.87 -21.03
C MET A 64 -6.66 -13.52 -21.23
N GLU A 65 -6.96 -12.86 -22.35
CA GLU A 65 -6.50 -11.48 -22.55
C GLU A 65 -7.22 -10.51 -21.61
N ALA A 66 -6.45 -9.61 -21.01
CA ALA A 66 -6.96 -8.65 -20.05
C ALA A 66 -7.75 -7.53 -20.73
N ASN A 67 -9.09 -7.60 -20.65
CA ASN A 67 -9.95 -6.51 -21.11
C ASN A 67 -10.04 -5.39 -20.05
N ARG A 68 -9.31 -4.29 -20.30
CA ARG A 68 -9.19 -3.10 -19.45
C ARG A 68 -10.36 -2.12 -19.54
N THR A 69 -11.29 -2.34 -20.45
CA THR A 69 -12.44 -1.44 -20.63
C THR A 69 -13.46 -1.66 -19.50
N ARG A 70 -13.87 -0.56 -18.85
CA ARG A 70 -14.93 -0.55 -17.83
C ARG A 70 -16.25 -1.00 -18.47
N ARG A 71 -16.91 -2.00 -17.89
CA ARG A 71 -18.12 -2.62 -18.45
C ARG A 71 -18.86 -3.44 -17.41
N ARG A 72 -20.17 -3.63 -17.55
CA ARG A 72 -20.85 -4.66 -16.76
C ARG A 72 -20.30 -6.05 -17.11
N LEU A 73 -19.99 -6.86 -16.10
CA LEU A 73 -19.58 -8.26 -16.30
C LEU A 73 -20.84 -9.10 -16.61
N THR A 74 -20.76 -9.97 -17.61
CA THR A 74 -21.90 -10.75 -18.11
C THR A 74 -21.73 -12.26 -17.99
N ASP A 75 -20.52 -12.73 -17.66
CA ASP A 75 -20.20 -14.15 -17.61
C ASP A 75 -19.93 -14.58 -16.16
N MET A 76 -18.69 -14.49 -15.70
CA MET A 76 -18.31 -14.75 -14.31
C MET A 76 -18.37 -13.49 -13.45
N HIS A 77 -18.47 -13.65 -12.12
CA HIS A 77 -18.47 -12.58 -11.11
C HIS A 77 -19.68 -11.64 -11.17
N GLN A 78 -20.81 -12.08 -11.74
CA GLN A 78 -22.04 -11.28 -11.86
C GLN A 78 -22.69 -10.97 -10.51
N GLU A 79 -22.38 -11.76 -9.49
CA GLU A 79 -22.80 -11.58 -8.10
C GLU A 79 -22.05 -10.46 -7.38
N ILE A 80 -20.97 -9.93 -7.97
CA ILE A 80 -20.17 -8.85 -7.40
C ILE A 80 -20.76 -7.49 -7.83
N GLU A 81 -21.40 -6.82 -6.89
CA GLU A 81 -21.78 -5.41 -7.02
C GLU A 81 -20.71 -4.51 -6.38
N LEU A 82 -20.05 -3.67 -7.19
CA LEU A 82 -19.13 -2.65 -6.71
C LEU A 82 -19.90 -1.41 -6.26
N ARG A 83 -19.96 -1.16 -4.96
CA ARG A 83 -20.49 0.06 -4.33
C ARG A 83 -19.42 0.75 -3.49
N HIS A 84 -18.27 0.96 -4.11
CA HIS A 84 -17.10 1.54 -3.50
C HIS A 84 -16.43 2.52 -4.49
N ASP A 85 -16.94 3.76 -4.49
CA ASP A 85 -16.56 4.81 -5.45
C ASP A 85 -16.81 4.40 -6.92
N GLU A 86 -17.94 3.72 -7.17
CA GLU A 86 -18.30 3.08 -8.45
C GLU A 86 -18.36 4.01 -9.67
N GLN A 87 -18.45 5.33 -9.44
CA GLN A 87 -18.40 6.33 -10.50
C GLN A 87 -16.98 6.57 -11.02
N HIS A 88 -15.98 6.43 -10.16
CA HIS A 88 -14.58 6.73 -10.48
C HIS A 88 -13.68 5.50 -10.46
N ARG A 89 -14.11 4.41 -9.82
CA ARG A 89 -13.36 3.16 -9.65
C ARG A 89 -14.02 1.98 -10.35
N TRP A 90 -13.16 1.05 -10.76
CA TRP A 90 -13.46 -0.19 -11.43
C TRP A 90 -12.54 -1.31 -10.91
N CYS A 91 -12.83 -2.56 -11.24
CA CYS A 91 -12.14 -3.73 -10.69
C CYS A 91 -10.60 -3.65 -10.81
N LEU A 92 -10.13 -3.18 -11.96
CA LEU A 92 -8.70 -3.06 -12.29
C LEU A 92 -8.04 -1.77 -11.78
N ASP A 93 -8.73 -0.98 -10.95
CA ASP A 93 -8.08 0.09 -10.17
C ASP A 93 -7.44 -0.46 -8.87
N CYS A 94 -7.76 -1.71 -8.52
CA CYS A 94 -7.26 -2.42 -7.34
C CYS A 94 -6.61 -3.76 -7.70
N HIS A 95 -7.22 -4.51 -8.63
CA HIS A 95 -6.74 -5.82 -9.06
C HIS A 95 -5.77 -5.69 -10.23
N ASP A 96 -4.68 -6.45 -10.19
CA ASP A 96 -3.71 -6.43 -11.29
C ASP A 96 -4.31 -7.06 -12.55
N ALA A 97 -4.19 -6.34 -13.66
CA ALA A 97 -4.81 -6.70 -14.93
C ALA A 97 -4.10 -7.86 -15.63
N GLU A 98 -2.82 -8.11 -15.36
CA GLU A 98 -2.03 -9.16 -15.99
C GLU A 98 -1.88 -10.38 -15.07
N ASN A 99 -1.87 -10.16 -13.75
CA ASN A 99 -1.78 -11.21 -12.75
C ASN A 99 -2.88 -11.05 -11.68
N ARG A 100 -4.02 -11.69 -11.90
CA ARG A 100 -5.19 -11.62 -11.01
C ARG A 100 -5.00 -12.27 -9.64
N ASP A 101 -3.89 -12.96 -9.42
CA ASP A 101 -3.49 -13.43 -8.08
C ASP A 101 -2.90 -12.31 -7.22
N ARG A 102 -2.80 -11.08 -7.76
CA ARG A 102 -2.27 -9.91 -7.08
C ARG A 102 -3.21 -8.71 -7.16
N LEU A 103 -3.02 -7.81 -6.22
CA LEU A 103 -3.51 -6.44 -6.26
C LEU A 103 -2.38 -5.53 -6.76
N HIS A 104 -2.68 -4.27 -7.07
CA HIS A 104 -1.66 -3.25 -7.26
C HIS A 104 -2.01 -1.97 -6.51
N LEU A 105 -0.98 -1.22 -6.13
CA LEU A 105 -1.13 0.13 -5.61
C LEU A 105 -1.46 1.10 -6.75
N ALA A 106 -1.91 2.32 -6.41
CA ALA A 106 -2.11 3.40 -7.39
C ALA A 106 -0.84 3.74 -8.21
N SER A 107 0.35 3.40 -7.71
CA SER A 107 1.63 3.52 -8.45
C SER A 107 1.82 2.47 -9.54
N GLY A 108 0.98 1.42 -9.57
CA GLY A 108 1.15 0.22 -10.37
C GLY A 108 2.00 -0.86 -9.71
N GLU A 109 2.54 -0.61 -8.51
CA GLU A 109 3.32 -1.61 -7.78
C GLU A 109 2.43 -2.81 -7.37
N PRO A 110 2.79 -4.05 -7.75
CA PRO A 110 1.99 -5.22 -7.42
C PRO A 110 2.20 -5.62 -5.97
N ILE A 111 1.12 -5.94 -5.25
CA ILE A 111 1.15 -6.40 -3.86
C ILE A 111 0.39 -7.72 -3.72
N ALA A 112 0.72 -8.49 -2.69
CA ALA A 112 -0.04 -9.68 -2.33
C ALA A 112 -1.37 -9.29 -1.65
N PHE A 113 -2.37 -10.18 -1.65
CA PHE A 113 -3.65 -9.89 -1.00
C PHE A 113 -3.53 -9.75 0.53
N GLU A 114 -2.55 -10.40 1.14
CA GLU A 114 -2.15 -10.24 2.54
C GLU A 114 -1.67 -8.82 2.85
N GLN A 115 -1.27 -8.07 1.83
CA GLN A 115 -0.85 -6.67 1.95
C GLN A 115 -1.96 -5.69 1.54
N SER A 116 -3.20 -6.15 1.37
CA SER A 116 -4.35 -5.31 0.99
C SER A 116 -4.55 -4.08 1.88
N TYR A 117 -4.09 -4.10 3.13
CA TYR A 117 -4.10 -2.93 4.02
C TYR A 117 -3.29 -1.74 3.47
N LEU A 118 -2.23 -1.99 2.68
CA LEU A 118 -1.46 -0.94 2.01
C LEU A 118 -2.30 -0.24 0.94
N LEU A 119 -3.02 -1.02 0.12
CA LEU A 119 -3.94 -0.51 -0.89
C LEU A 119 -5.09 0.29 -0.26
N CYS A 120 -5.77 -0.27 0.73
CA CYS A 120 -6.87 0.41 1.42
C CYS A 120 -6.39 1.73 2.06
N GLY A 121 -5.18 1.73 2.61
CA GLY A 121 -4.57 2.89 3.26
C GLY A 121 -4.29 4.07 2.35
N GLN A 122 -4.21 3.88 1.03
CA GLN A 122 -3.96 4.96 0.08
C GLN A 122 -5.08 6.02 0.10
N CYS A 123 -6.31 5.61 0.42
CA CYS A 123 -7.45 6.51 0.59
C CYS A 123 -7.97 6.55 2.04
N HIS A 124 -7.86 5.44 2.79
CA HIS A 124 -8.35 5.33 4.17
C HIS A 124 -7.22 5.43 5.22
N GLY A 125 -6.36 6.45 5.09
CA GLY A 125 -5.16 6.60 5.92
C GLY A 125 -5.43 6.62 7.43
N GLU A 126 -6.48 7.29 7.89
CA GLU A 126 -6.86 7.29 9.31
C GLU A 126 -7.21 5.89 9.81
N LYS A 127 -7.93 5.11 8.99
CA LYS A 127 -8.32 3.74 9.35
C LYS A 127 -7.13 2.80 9.35
N LEU A 128 -6.19 2.98 8.42
CA LEU A 128 -4.92 2.23 8.43
C LEU A 128 -4.09 2.54 9.69
N ARG A 129 -3.97 3.82 10.07
CA ARG A 129 -3.28 4.22 11.31
C ARG A 129 -3.92 3.57 12.54
N ASP A 130 -5.24 3.67 12.67
CA ASP A 130 -5.97 3.11 13.81
C ASP A 130 -5.90 1.58 13.82
N TRP A 131 -5.88 0.93 12.64
CA TRP A 131 -5.71 -0.52 12.50
C TRP A 131 -4.31 -0.97 12.92
N ARG A 132 -3.25 -0.25 12.50
CA ARG A 132 -1.86 -0.53 12.94
C ARG A 132 -1.70 -0.38 14.45
N ALA A 133 -2.40 0.58 15.06
CA ALA A 133 -2.44 0.74 16.52
C ALA A 133 -3.30 -0.33 17.23
N GLY A 134 -4.06 -1.15 16.49
CA GLY A 134 -4.99 -2.12 17.02
C GLY A 134 -6.27 -1.51 17.63
N VAL A 135 -6.55 -0.25 17.34
CA VAL A 135 -7.80 0.46 17.73
C VAL A 135 -8.94 0.10 16.78
N HIS A 136 -8.64 -0.13 15.51
CA HIS A 136 -9.60 -0.53 14.48
C HIS A 136 -9.33 -1.96 13.97
N GLY A 137 -10.39 -2.70 13.66
CA GLY A 137 -10.29 -4.11 13.27
C GLY A 137 -10.08 -5.03 14.47
N ARG A 138 -9.35 -6.13 14.27
CA ARG A 138 -9.07 -7.10 15.33
C ARG A 138 -7.58 -7.43 15.36
N ARG A 139 -6.94 -7.04 16.46
CA ARG A 139 -5.57 -7.43 16.83
C ARG A 139 -5.61 -8.51 17.91
N THR A 140 -4.86 -9.58 17.72
CA THR A 140 -4.69 -10.66 18.71
C THR A 140 -3.19 -10.92 18.95
N GLY A 141 -2.88 -11.82 19.89
CA GLY A 141 -1.52 -12.12 20.29
C GLY A 141 -1.10 -11.39 21.56
N GLU A 142 0.20 -11.13 21.68
CA GLU A 142 0.82 -10.61 22.90
C GLU A 142 0.75 -9.08 22.98
N TRP A 143 0.78 -8.54 24.20
CA TRP A 143 0.84 -7.10 24.43
C TRP A 143 2.17 -6.51 23.95
N ASN A 144 3.30 -7.05 24.43
CA ASN A 144 4.66 -6.59 24.13
C ASN A 144 5.45 -7.50 23.18
N GLY A 145 4.79 -8.48 22.57
CA GLY A 145 5.43 -9.41 21.65
C GLY A 145 4.69 -9.53 20.34
N ARG A 146 4.63 -10.76 19.82
CA ARG A 146 4.06 -11.06 18.51
C ARG A 146 2.57 -10.73 18.45
N LYS A 147 2.19 -10.00 17.41
CA LYS A 147 0.82 -9.52 17.18
C LYS A 147 0.33 -10.03 15.84
N LYS A 148 -0.94 -10.39 15.79
CA LYS A 148 -1.64 -10.76 14.55
C LYS A 148 -2.77 -9.81 14.28
N TYR A 149 -2.99 -9.47 13.02
CA TYR A 149 -4.03 -8.54 12.61
C TYR A 149 -4.93 -9.21 11.59
N LEU A 150 -6.24 -9.14 11.78
CA LEU A 150 -7.15 -9.47 10.69
C LEU A 150 -7.06 -8.40 9.60
N LEU A 151 -7.13 -8.81 8.34
CA LEU A 151 -7.22 -7.91 7.19
C LEU A 151 -8.53 -7.14 7.22
N CYS A 152 -8.56 -6.00 6.54
CA CYS A 152 -9.79 -5.22 6.33
C CYS A 152 -10.90 -6.10 5.75
N ALA A 153 -10.54 -6.96 4.80
CA ALA A 153 -11.44 -7.88 4.11
C ALA A 153 -12.06 -8.97 5.01
N ASN A 154 -11.46 -9.28 6.17
CA ASN A 154 -12.03 -10.26 7.12
C ASN A 154 -13.29 -9.73 7.81
N CYS A 155 -13.56 -8.43 7.73
CA CYS A 155 -14.76 -7.83 8.31
C CYS A 155 -15.57 -7.04 7.27
N HIS A 156 -14.90 -6.37 6.34
CA HIS A 156 -15.53 -5.57 5.29
C HIS A 156 -15.53 -6.32 3.96
N ASN A 157 -16.62 -6.27 3.21
CA ASN A 157 -16.59 -6.64 1.80
C ASN A 157 -15.84 -5.55 1.02
N PRO A 158 -14.70 -5.82 0.36
CA PRO A 158 -13.93 -4.78 -0.35
C PRO A 158 -14.73 -4.07 -1.44
N HIS A 159 -15.72 -4.73 -2.03
CA HIS A 159 -16.59 -4.15 -3.06
C HIS A 159 -17.76 -3.35 -2.46
N GLN A 160 -18.12 -3.60 -1.20
CA GLN A 160 -19.15 -2.85 -0.46
C GLN A 160 -18.78 -2.72 1.03
N PRO A 161 -17.78 -1.89 1.39
CA PRO A 161 -17.21 -1.94 2.74
C PRO A 161 -18.14 -1.46 3.85
N ARG A 162 -19.17 -0.68 3.54
CA ARG A 162 -20.10 -0.18 4.56
C ARG A 162 -20.95 -1.34 5.11
N PHE A 163 -20.98 -1.46 6.44
CA PHE A 163 -21.89 -2.40 7.09
C PHE A 163 -23.35 -2.02 6.85
N ARG A 164 -24.19 -3.03 6.65
CA ARG A 164 -25.63 -2.83 6.65
C ARG A 164 -26.08 -2.40 8.06
N PRO A 165 -26.98 -1.41 8.18
CA PRO A 165 -27.54 -1.05 9.48
C PRO A 165 -28.18 -2.27 10.15
N LEU A 166 -27.90 -2.45 11.43
CA LEU A 166 -28.56 -3.45 12.26
C LEU A 166 -29.62 -2.77 13.10
N ALA A 167 -30.78 -3.41 13.23
CA ALA A 167 -31.79 -2.96 14.18
C ALA A 167 -31.23 -3.07 15.60
N PRO A 168 -31.32 -2.01 16.43
CA PRO A 168 -30.86 -2.09 17.81
C PRO A 168 -31.71 -3.09 18.60
N LYS A 169 -31.07 -3.83 19.51
CA LYS A 169 -31.80 -4.66 20.47
C LYS A 169 -32.62 -3.76 21.42
N PRO A 170 -33.71 -4.26 22.01
CA PRO A 170 -34.45 -3.55 23.05
C PRO A 170 -33.52 -3.05 24.17
N ALA A 171 -33.91 -1.94 24.80
CA ALA A 171 -33.16 -1.38 25.93
C ALA A 171 -32.99 -2.42 27.05
N PRO A 172 -31.84 -2.45 27.73
CA PRO A 172 -31.63 -3.38 28.84
C PRO A 172 -32.67 -3.13 29.94
N LEU A 173 -33.15 -4.22 30.55
CA LEU A 173 -34.03 -4.14 31.70
C LEU A 173 -33.25 -3.55 32.89
N ARG A 174 -33.87 -2.62 33.62
CA ARG A 174 -33.28 -2.14 34.88
C ARG A 174 -33.24 -3.30 35.87
N PRO A 175 -32.11 -3.53 36.58
CA PRO A 175 -32.06 -4.52 37.65
C PRO A 175 -33.11 -4.20 38.72
N SER A 176 -33.83 -5.21 39.21
CA SER A 176 -34.65 -5.06 40.41
C SER A 176 -33.73 -4.93 41.62
N ARG A 177 -33.97 -3.93 42.47
CA ARG A 177 -33.36 -3.88 43.80
C ARG A 177 -34.01 -4.98 44.65
N PRO A 178 -33.22 -5.79 45.40
CA PRO A 178 -33.79 -6.73 46.36
C PRO A 178 -34.58 -6.02 47.45
#